data_AF-A0A4U0U2G1-F1
#
_entry.id   AF-A0A4U0U2G1-F1
#
_cell.length_a   1.000
_cell.length_b   1.000
_cell.length_c   1.000
_cell.angle_alpha   90.00
_cell.angle_beta   90.00
_cell.angle_gamma   90.00
#
_symmetry.space_group_name_H-M   'P 1'
#
loop_
_entity.id
_entity.type
_entity.pdbx_description
1 polymer ?
#
loop_
_entity_poly.entity_id
_entity_poly.type
_entity_poly.pdbx_seq_one_letter_code
_entity_poly.pdbx_strand_id
1 'polypeptide(L)'
;MSHPDPTPNPQHPTPQAPATAPTSTETTLPLSHPERQTPTLPPANPRLTALLKKQSALKATLSTLQAQLHDLATSNTSTASSSSASPEQQTQEALATAREVINEHIRRLHKYNEMRDVGLGVAGLVAEMRGVRVGGVLEELGVGDGD
;
A
#
# COMPACT_ATOMS: atom_id res chain seq x y z
N MET A 1 11.44 -20.19 -43.77
CA MET A 1 11.77 -20.93 -42.54
C MET A 1 10.93 -20.36 -41.41
N SER A 2 10.06 -21.21 -40.87
CA SER A 2 9.42 -21.24 -39.53
C SER A 2 9.10 -19.94 -38.75
N HIS A 3 7.81 -19.78 -38.40
CA HIS A 3 7.28 -19.03 -37.24
C HIS A 3 7.79 -19.62 -35.89
N PRO A 4 7.49 -19.08 -34.66
CA PRO A 4 6.69 -17.89 -34.25
C PRO A 4 7.31 -17.00 -33.11
N ASP A 5 6.60 -15.91 -32.77
CA ASP A 5 6.52 -15.18 -31.45
C ASP A 5 6.18 -16.13 -30.26
N PRO A 6 6.08 -15.77 -28.94
CA PRO A 6 5.92 -14.45 -28.29
C PRO A 6 6.67 -14.18 -26.93
N THR A 7 7.08 -12.93 -26.69
CA THR A 7 6.75 -12.08 -25.50
C THR A 7 7.04 -12.56 -24.02
N PRO A 8 6.98 -11.70 -22.97
CA PRO A 8 7.98 -11.62 -21.90
C PRO A 8 7.52 -12.18 -20.54
N ASN A 9 8.46 -12.53 -19.67
CA ASN A 9 8.18 -12.98 -18.30
C ASN A 9 8.65 -11.97 -17.23
N PRO A 10 7.76 -11.51 -16.32
CA PRO A 10 8.12 -10.74 -15.12
C PRO A 10 8.10 -11.62 -13.85
N GLN A 11 8.82 -11.18 -12.80
CA GLN A 11 8.47 -11.25 -11.36
C GLN A 11 9.56 -11.73 -10.37
N HIS A 12 9.76 -10.86 -9.37
CA HIS A 12 10.07 -11.04 -7.93
C HIS A 12 11.38 -11.67 -7.41
N PRO A 13 12.08 -10.99 -6.47
CA PRO A 13 13.05 -11.63 -5.59
C PRO A 13 12.36 -12.23 -4.34
N THR A 14 12.73 -13.47 -4.01
CA THR A 14 12.38 -14.15 -2.74
C THR A 14 13.69 -14.46 -2.01
N PRO A 15 13.82 -14.15 -0.71
CA PRO A 15 14.82 -14.79 0.16
C PRO A 15 14.15 -15.88 1.01
N GLN A 16 14.66 -17.10 0.89
CA GLN A 16 14.30 -18.28 1.68
C GLN A 16 15.53 -18.77 2.47
N ALA A 17 15.38 -18.97 3.78
CA ALA A 17 16.06 -19.95 4.65
C ALA A 17 15.93 -19.55 6.15
N PRO A 18 16.13 -20.45 7.14
CA PRO A 18 15.98 -21.91 7.15
C PRO A 18 15.18 -22.45 8.35
N ALA A 19 14.81 -23.73 8.21
CA ALA A 19 14.14 -24.56 9.20
C ALA A 19 15.01 -24.92 10.41
N THR A 20 14.34 -25.09 11.54
CA THR A 20 14.81 -25.63 12.81
C THR A 20 15.09 -27.13 12.77
N ALA A 21 16.22 -27.52 13.36
CA ALA A 21 16.60 -28.88 13.76
C ALA A 21 15.92 -29.27 15.12
N PRO A 22 16.26 -30.40 15.78
CA PRO A 22 16.09 -31.80 15.36
C PRO A 22 15.56 -32.72 16.50
N THR A 23 15.48 -34.02 16.18
CA THR A 23 15.75 -35.18 17.07
C THR A 23 14.66 -35.75 17.99
N SER A 24 14.33 -36.99 17.64
CA SER A 24 13.67 -38.10 18.33
C SER A 24 13.88 -38.22 19.84
N THR A 25 12.85 -38.70 20.54
CA THR A 25 13.05 -39.51 21.76
C THR A 25 12.06 -40.65 21.84
N GLU A 26 12.65 -41.78 22.20
CA GLU A 26 12.24 -43.17 22.26
C GLU A 26 11.26 -43.52 23.40
N THR A 27 10.54 -44.64 23.22
CA THR A 27 10.46 -45.78 24.17
C THR A 27 9.67 -45.62 25.49
N THR A 28 8.48 -46.26 25.46
CA THR A 28 8.05 -47.33 26.40
C THR A 28 7.56 -46.98 27.83
N LEU A 29 6.25 -47.19 28.02
CA LEU A 29 5.50 -47.47 29.27
C LEU A 29 6.13 -48.66 30.05
N PRO A 30 5.96 -48.86 31.39
CA PRO A 30 4.61 -49.05 31.99
C PRO A 30 4.38 -48.81 33.51
N LEU A 31 3.10 -48.55 33.82
CA LEU A 31 2.25 -49.19 34.85
C LEU A 31 2.64 -49.17 36.35
N SER A 32 1.81 -48.51 37.17
CA SER A 32 1.46 -48.90 38.57
C SER A 32 0.09 -48.30 38.97
N HIS A 33 -0.89 -49.16 39.24
CA HIS A 33 -2.25 -48.92 39.79
C HIS A 33 -2.22 -48.84 41.35
N PRO A 34 -3.33 -48.66 42.14
CA PRO A 34 -4.73 -48.20 41.89
C PRO A 34 -5.31 -47.24 42.99
N GLU A 35 -6.61 -46.90 42.84
CA GLU A 35 -7.63 -46.66 43.90
C GLU A 35 -7.73 -45.30 44.65
N ARG A 36 -8.80 -44.53 44.35
CA ARG A 36 -10.00 -44.36 45.21
C ARG A 36 -11.13 -43.64 44.48
N GLN A 37 -12.37 -44.07 44.70
CA GLN A 37 -13.56 -43.74 43.90
C GLN A 37 -14.40 -42.54 44.43
N THR A 38 -15.15 -41.93 43.48
CA THR A 38 -16.44 -41.19 43.55
C THR A 38 -16.45 -39.68 43.88
N PRO A 39 -17.42 -38.86 43.41
CA PRO A 39 -18.44 -39.04 42.35
C PRO A 39 -18.49 -37.84 41.35
N THR A 40 -18.40 -38.07 40.04
CA THR A 40 -18.70 -36.99 39.06
C THR A 40 -19.61 -37.50 37.98
N LEU A 41 -20.73 -36.80 37.83
CA LEU A 41 -21.72 -36.96 36.77
C LEU A 41 -21.04 -37.22 35.42
N PRO A 42 -21.62 -38.06 34.54
CA PRO A 42 -21.08 -38.28 33.21
C PRO A 42 -20.91 -36.93 32.49
N PRO A 43 -19.74 -36.63 31.90
CA PRO A 43 -19.52 -35.37 31.21
C PRO A 43 -20.52 -35.26 30.07
N ALA A 44 -21.37 -34.24 30.14
CA ALA A 44 -22.22 -33.82 29.04
C ALA A 44 -21.39 -33.84 27.74
N ASN A 45 -21.87 -34.61 26.75
CA ASN A 45 -21.14 -34.96 25.53
C ASN A 45 -20.32 -33.75 25.01
N PRO A 46 -18.98 -33.75 25.16
CA PRO A 46 -18.15 -32.57 24.87
C PRO A 46 -18.29 -32.14 23.40
N ARG A 47 -18.59 -33.10 22.52
CA ARG A 47 -18.89 -32.88 21.11
C ARG A 47 -20.14 -32.02 20.87
N LEU A 48 -21.19 -32.18 21.67
CA LEU A 48 -22.41 -31.38 21.58
C LEU A 48 -22.11 -29.93 21.98
N THR A 49 -21.37 -29.73 23.08
CA THR A 49 -20.96 -28.39 23.52
C THR A 49 -20.08 -27.69 22.48
N ALA A 50 -19.16 -28.42 21.85
CA ALA A 50 -18.32 -27.90 20.77
C ALA A 50 -19.14 -27.52 19.52
N LEU A 51 -20.16 -28.32 19.16
CA LEU A 51 -21.07 -28.01 18.05
C LEU A 51 -21.91 -26.76 18.32
N LEU A 52 -22.46 -26.60 19.52
CA LEU A 52 -23.21 -25.40 19.91
C LEU A 52 -22.31 -24.15 19.89
N LYS A 53 -21.08 -24.27 20.39
CA LYS A 53 -20.09 -23.18 20.32
C LYS A 53 -19.81 -22.77 18.87
N LYS A 54 -19.57 -23.74 17.98
CA LYS A 54 -19.40 -23.47 16.54
C LYS A 54 -20.63 -22.83 15.91
N GLN A 55 -21.83 -23.32 16.23
CA GLN A 55 -23.08 -22.73 15.73
C GLN A 55 -23.22 -21.26 16.15
N SER A 56 -22.93 -20.94 17.41
CA SER A 56 -22.99 -19.56 17.91
C SER A 56 -21.97 -18.64 17.24
N ALA A 57 -20.74 -19.11 17.02
CA ALA A 57 -19.69 -18.36 16.36
C ALA A 57 -20.03 -18.06 14.89
N LEU A 58 -20.59 -19.04 14.17
CA LEU A 58 -21.03 -18.84 12.79
C LEU A 58 -22.17 -17.83 12.69
N LYS A 59 -23.15 -17.90 13.59
CA LYS A 59 -24.24 -16.90 13.66
C LYS A 59 -23.72 -15.50 13.93
N ALA A 60 -22.76 -15.35 14.86
CA ALA A 60 -22.13 -14.06 15.13
C ALA A 60 -21.36 -13.52 13.91
N THR A 61 -20.67 -14.40 13.18
CA THR A 61 -19.94 -14.03 11.95
C THR A 61 -20.90 -13.57 10.86
N LEU A 62 -22.02 -14.28 10.66
CA LEU A 62 -23.06 -13.87 9.71
C LEU A 62 -23.65 -12.51 10.06
N SER A 63 -23.96 -12.27 11.33
CA SER A 63 -24.49 -10.97 11.78
C SER A 63 -23.47 -9.84 11.57
N THR A 64 -22.19 -10.10 11.84
CA THR A 64 -21.11 -9.12 11.61
C THR A 64 -20.98 -8.79 10.12
N LEU A 65 -20.99 -9.81 9.25
CA LEU A 65 -20.96 -9.62 7.80
C LEU A 65 -22.19 -8.85 7.30
N GLN A 66 -23.38 -9.15 7.82
CA GLN A 66 -24.60 -8.41 7.47
C GLN A 66 -24.52 -6.93 7.87
N ALA A 67 -23.96 -6.62 9.05
CA ALA A 67 -23.74 -5.25 9.48
C ALA A 67 -22.73 -4.52 8.58
N GLN A 68 -21.64 -5.19 8.19
CA GLN A 68 -20.65 -4.65 7.26
C GLN A 68 -21.24 -4.38 5.87
N LEU A 69 -22.07 -5.29 5.36
CA LEU A 69 -22.74 -5.09 4.06
C LEU A 69 -23.71 -3.91 4.10
N HIS A 70 -24.46 -3.74 5.20
CA HIS A 70 -25.36 -2.59 5.37
C HIS A 70 -24.57 -1.28 5.48
N ASP A 71 -23.49 -1.26 6.25
CA ASP A 71 -22.61 -0.09 6.41
C ASP A 71 -21.97 0.33 5.08
N LEU A 72 -21.44 -0.62 4.31
CA LEU A 72 -20.94 -0.38 2.96
C LEU A 72 -22.04 0.13 2.02
N ALA A 73 -23.25 -0.45 2.06
CA ALA A 73 -24.35 -0.02 1.20
C ALA A 73 -24.82 1.41 1.50
N THR A 74 -24.88 1.80 2.79
CA THR A 74 -25.22 3.17 3.20
C THR A 74 -24.13 4.17 2.84
N SER A 75 -22.86 3.81 3.02
CA SER A 75 -21.72 4.61 2.60
C SER A 75 -21.71 4.84 1.09
N ASN A 76 -21.94 3.79 0.30
CA ASN A 76 -21.96 3.87 -1.15
C ASN A 76 -23.20 4.60 -1.71
N THR A 77 -24.35 4.50 -1.05
CA THR A 77 -25.55 5.27 -1.41
C THR A 77 -25.35 6.76 -1.14
N SER A 78 -24.66 7.11 -0.06
CA SER A 78 -24.35 8.50 0.29
C SER A 78 -23.40 9.14 -0.72
N THR A 79 -22.37 8.40 -1.17
CA THR A 79 -21.44 8.87 -2.21
C THR A 79 -22.07 8.90 -3.60
N ALA A 80 -22.92 7.93 -3.94
CA ALA A 80 -23.64 7.90 -5.21
C ALA A 80 -24.70 9.01 -5.32
N SER A 81 -25.32 9.40 -4.20
CA SER A 81 -26.28 10.52 -4.17
C SER A 81 -25.59 11.86 -4.40
N SER A 82 -24.31 12.01 -4.01
CA SER A 82 -23.48 13.17 -4.35
C SER A 82 -22.92 13.16 -5.77
N SER A 83 -22.95 12.02 -6.48
CA SER A 83 -22.48 11.88 -7.87
C SER A 83 -23.62 11.83 -8.88
N SER A 84 -24.72 12.54 -8.61
CA SER A 84 -25.81 12.76 -9.58
C SER A 84 -25.54 13.96 -10.51
N ALA A 85 -24.28 14.38 -10.61
CA ALA A 85 -23.85 15.44 -11.50
C ALA A 85 -24.12 15.03 -12.96
N SER A 86 -24.84 15.88 -13.70
CA SER A 86 -25.10 15.71 -15.12
C SER A 86 -23.78 15.46 -15.87
N PRO A 87 -23.73 14.65 -16.95
CA PRO A 87 -22.49 14.45 -17.72
C PRO A 87 -21.84 15.78 -18.14
N GLU A 88 -22.61 16.85 -18.33
CA GLU A 88 -22.10 18.20 -18.58
C GLU A 88 -21.29 18.75 -17.39
N GLN A 89 -21.77 18.60 -16.15
CA GLN A 89 -21.04 19.03 -14.95
C GLN A 89 -19.73 18.25 -14.77
N GLN A 90 -19.75 16.93 -15.03
CA GLN A 90 -18.55 16.12 -14.94
C GLN A 90 -17.49 16.53 -15.97
N THR A 91 -17.90 16.86 -17.20
CA THR A 91 -16.96 17.39 -18.21
C THR A 91 -16.43 18.77 -17.82
N GLN A 92 -17.27 19.63 -17.24
CA GLN A 92 -16.85 20.96 -16.79
C GLN A 92 -15.86 20.90 -15.62
N GLU A 93 -16.07 19.99 -14.67
CA GLU A 93 -15.15 19.72 -13.56
C GLU A 93 -13.83 19.14 -14.04
N ALA A 94 -13.86 18.20 -15.00
CA ALA A 94 -12.66 17.64 -15.61
C ALA A 94 -11.85 18.71 -16.36
N LEU A 95 -12.52 19.60 -17.10
CA LEU A 95 -11.89 20.73 -17.78
C LEU A 95 -11.33 21.76 -16.79
N ALA A 96 -12.03 22.03 -15.68
CA ALA A 96 -11.55 22.91 -14.63
C ALA A 96 -10.26 22.37 -13.99
N THR A 97 -10.26 21.07 -13.68
CA THR A 97 -9.09 20.37 -13.12
C THR A 97 -7.90 20.40 -14.09
N ALA A 98 -8.14 20.12 -15.38
CA ALA A 98 -7.09 20.18 -16.39
C ALA A 98 -6.50 21.60 -16.52
N ARG A 99 -7.34 22.65 -16.49
CA ARG A 99 -6.90 24.04 -16.51
C ARG A 99 -6.06 24.40 -15.29
N GLU A 100 -6.44 23.92 -14.11
CA GLU A 100 -5.68 24.14 -12.88
C GLU A 100 -4.28 23.52 -12.96
N VAL A 101 -4.17 22.28 -13.45
CA VAL A 101 -2.88 21.61 -13.66
C VAL A 101 -1.99 22.38 -14.63
N ILE A 102 -2.56 22.88 -15.74
CA ILE A 102 -1.82 23.70 -16.72
C ILE A 102 -1.33 25.00 -16.07
N ASN A 103 -2.20 25.69 -15.34
CA ASN A 103 -1.85 26.94 -14.67
C ASN A 103 -0.75 26.74 -13.61
N GLU A 104 -0.82 25.64 -12.86
CA GLU A 104 0.21 25.29 -11.89
C GLU A 104 1.55 25.01 -12.58
N HIS A 105 1.54 24.31 -13.72
CA HIS A 105 2.75 24.08 -14.51
C HIS A 105 3.36 25.40 -15.02
N ILE A 106 2.54 26.29 -15.59
CA ILE A 106 2.98 27.62 -16.05
C ILE A 106 3.59 28.41 -14.88
N ARG A 107 2.95 28.37 -13.71
CA ARG A 107 3.46 29.06 -12.52
C ARG A 107 4.82 28.52 -12.10
N ARG A 108 4.99 27.19 -12.07
CA ARG A 108 6.26 26.55 -11.72
C ARG A 108 7.36 26.92 -12.70
N LEU A 109 7.07 26.92 -13.99
CA LEU A 109 8.04 27.28 -15.03
C LEU A 109 8.48 28.74 -14.91
N HIS A 110 7.54 29.68 -14.70
CA HIS A 110 7.89 31.08 -14.45
C HIS A 110 8.74 31.24 -13.20
N LYS A 111 8.34 30.62 -12.09
CA LYS A 111 9.11 30.70 -10.84
C LYS A 111 10.53 30.15 -11.00
N TYR A 112 10.69 29.02 -11.69
CA TYR A 112 12.00 28.46 -11.98
C TYR A 112 12.84 29.42 -12.82
N ASN A 113 12.29 29.96 -13.92
CA ASN A 113 13.02 30.90 -14.77
C ASN A 113 13.44 32.16 -14.00
N GLU A 114 12.55 32.73 -13.18
CA GLU A 114 12.89 33.90 -12.35
C GLU A 114 14.05 33.60 -11.39
N MET A 115 14.01 32.46 -10.69
CA MET A 115 15.10 32.08 -9.78
C MET A 115 16.40 31.79 -10.52
N ARG A 116 16.33 31.14 -11.70
CA ARG A 116 17.48 30.85 -12.55
C ARG A 116 18.14 32.12 -13.06
N ASP A 117 17.35 33.09 -13.52
CA ASP A 117 17.84 34.37 -14.05
C ASP A 117 18.54 35.19 -12.95
N VAL A 118 17.96 35.24 -11.76
CA VAL A 118 18.60 35.89 -10.59
C VAL A 118 19.88 35.16 -10.20
N GLY A 119 19.85 33.83 -10.14
CA GLY A 119 21.01 33.01 -9.81
C GLY A 119 22.16 33.19 -10.79
N LEU A 120 21.86 33.19 -12.10
CA LEU A 120 22.85 33.42 -13.15
C LEU A 120 23.39 34.85 -13.12
N GLY A 121 22.55 35.84 -12.80
CA GLY A 121 22.99 37.22 -12.58
C GLY A 121 24.01 37.33 -11.44
N VAL A 122 23.73 36.70 -10.28
CA VAL A 122 24.65 36.67 -9.14
C VAL A 122 25.94 35.90 -9.48
N ALA A 123 25.82 34.74 -10.15
CA ALA A 123 26.98 33.97 -10.61
C ALA A 123 27.85 34.79 -11.58
N GLY A 124 27.23 35.60 -12.44
CA GLY A 124 27.91 36.55 -13.33
C GLY A 124 28.77 37.56 -12.56
N LEU A 125 28.21 38.18 -11.53
CA LEU A 125 28.93 39.14 -10.68
C LEU A 125 30.10 38.48 -9.95
N VAL A 126 29.89 37.28 -9.39
CA VAL A 126 30.96 36.54 -8.71
C VAL A 126 32.07 36.14 -9.67
N ALA A 127 31.71 35.72 -10.89
CA ALA A 127 32.67 35.37 -11.93
C ALA A 127 33.51 36.58 -12.36
N GLU A 128 32.89 37.75 -12.51
CA GLU A 128 33.57 39.02 -12.80
C GLU A 128 34.56 39.40 -11.69
N MET A 129 34.14 39.32 -10.42
CA MET A 129 35.01 39.60 -9.27
C MET A 129 36.24 38.67 -9.19
N ARG A 130 36.08 37.41 -9.61
CA ARG A 130 37.14 36.40 -9.61
C ARG A 130 37.95 36.36 -10.90
N GLY A 131 37.51 37.06 -11.95
CA GLY A 131 38.15 37.02 -13.28
C GLY A 131 38.03 35.66 -13.98
N VAL A 132 37.03 34.85 -13.63
CA VAL A 132 36.78 33.53 -14.24
C VAL A 132 35.51 33.56 -15.09
N ARG A 133 35.30 32.55 -15.94
CA ARG A 133 34.06 32.42 -16.72
C ARG A 133 32.91 31.98 -15.80
N VAL A 134 31.70 32.49 -16.06
CA VAL A 134 30.48 32.11 -15.33
C VAL A 134 30.28 30.59 -15.28
N GLY A 135 30.57 29.88 -16.38
CA GLY A 135 30.52 28.41 -16.41
C GLY A 135 31.42 27.72 -15.39
N GLY A 136 32.60 28.26 -15.10
CA GLY A 136 33.49 27.70 -14.07
C GLY A 136 32.94 27.90 -12.65
N VAL A 137 32.28 29.04 -12.40
CA VAL A 137 31.60 29.28 -11.11
C VAL A 137 30.38 28.38 -10.96
N LEU A 138 29.61 28.17 -12.03
CA LEU A 138 28.47 27.26 -12.01
C LEU A 138 28.88 25.80 -11.81
N GLU A 139 29.97 25.36 -12.46
CA GLU A 139 30.54 24.02 -12.27
C GLU A 139 31.04 23.80 -10.84
N GLU A 140 31.70 24.79 -10.23
CA GLU A 140 32.07 24.77 -8.80
C GLU A 140 30.84 24.65 -7.88
N LEU A 141 29.71 25.23 -8.28
CA LEU A 141 28.43 25.16 -7.57
C LEU A 141 27.63 23.89 -7.91
N GLY A 142 28.14 23.04 -8.80
CA GLY A 142 27.49 21.79 -9.23
C GLY A 142 26.31 21.98 -10.18
N VAL A 143 26.21 23.13 -10.86
CA VAL A 143 25.16 23.44 -11.85
C VAL A 143 25.69 23.15 -13.25
N GLY A 144 25.09 22.19 -13.94
CA GLY A 144 25.44 21.84 -15.32
C GLY A 144 24.63 22.61 -16.36
N ASP A 145 25.06 22.57 -17.62
CA ASP A 145 24.38 23.23 -18.75
C ASP A 145 22.95 22.70 -19.01
N GLY A 146 22.59 21.55 -18.41
CA GLY A 146 21.27 20.91 -18.51
C GLY A 146 20.33 21.15 -17.33
N ASP A 147 20.77 21.89 -16.30
CA ASP A 147 20.01 22.16 -15.07
C ASP A 147 19.37 23.57 -15.02
#